data_AF-A0A191HUY3-F1
#
_entry.id   AF-A0A191HUY3-F1
#
_cell.length_a   1.000
_cell.length_b   1.000
_cell.length_c   1.000
_cell.angle_alpha   90.00
_cell.angle_beta   90.00
_cell.angle_gamma   90.00
#
_symmetry.space_group_name_H-M   'P 1'
#
loop_
_entity.id
_entity.type
_entity.pdbx_description
1 polymer ?
#
loop_
_entity_poly.entity_id
_entity_poly.type
_entity_poly.pdbx_seq_one_letter_code
_entity_poly.pdbx_strand_id
1 'polypeptide(L)'
;MVAIQLITPFLIYIAGEFLGLSSILTVVTAGIIHGIERDRLQQTTTKLQIVTNNMRSVLGYLLNGLVFVLLGFLLPSVYVGLYKSGEIPVWQVVTLIFIIMAFLFIIRFLWVFLLYRKFISPSCKYNRSHIDFFAGKHARSRYSFIAALGGIHGTITLATVLSLPFLLNDGTPLPFRNTIIFIATGVILLSFIMAIFLIPLFC
;
A
#
# COMPACT_ATOMS: atom_id res chain seq x y z
N MET A 1 -16.83 -8.54 22.50
CA MET A 1 -15.44 -8.55 21.98
C MET A 1 -15.29 -7.82 20.65
N VAL A 2 -16.15 -8.06 19.64
CA VAL A 2 -16.02 -7.44 18.30
C VAL A 2 -16.12 -5.91 18.32
N ALA A 3 -17.09 -5.33 19.05
CA ALA A 3 -17.25 -3.88 19.15
C ALA A 3 -16.01 -3.17 19.73
N ILE A 4 -15.43 -3.72 20.80
CA ILE A 4 -14.20 -3.20 21.40
C ILE A 4 -13.07 -3.18 20.37
N GLN A 5 -12.89 -4.28 19.64
CA GLN A 5 -11.82 -4.44 18.66
C GLN A 5 -11.96 -3.51 17.44
N LEU A 6 -13.19 -3.04 17.15
CA LEU A 6 -13.50 -2.05 16.12
C LEU A 6 -13.26 -0.62 16.63
N ILE A 7 -13.64 -0.34 17.88
CA ILE A 7 -13.53 0.98 18.52
C ILE A 7 -12.08 1.31 18.93
N THR A 8 -11.28 0.30 19.30
CA THR A 8 -9.88 0.47 19.75
C THR A 8 -9.05 1.36 18.80
N PRO A 9 -8.97 1.13 17.48
CA PRO A 9 -8.17 1.99 16.60
C PRO A 9 -8.67 3.44 16.55
N PHE A 10 -9.97 3.69 16.67
CA PHE A 10 -10.53 5.06 16.66
C PHE A 10 -10.19 5.82 17.95
N LEU A 11 -10.27 5.16 19.10
CA LEU A 11 -9.87 5.77 20.38
C LEU A 11 -8.38 6.14 20.37
N ILE A 12 -7.54 5.25 19.84
CA ILE A 12 -6.10 5.49 19.73
C ILE A 12 -5.80 6.63 18.75
N TYR A 13 -6.55 6.71 17.64
CA TYR A 13 -6.43 7.81 16.69
C TYR A 13 -6.69 9.16 17.37
N ILE A 14 -7.82 9.28 18.05
CA ILE A 14 -8.22 10.51 18.75
C ILE A 14 -7.21 10.87 19.85
N ALA A 15 -6.76 9.88 20.63
CA ALA A 15 -5.74 10.09 21.65
C ALA A 15 -4.41 10.61 21.05
N GLY A 16 -4.01 10.11 19.89
CA GLY A 16 -2.84 10.61 19.16
C GLY A 16 -2.99 12.05 18.70
N GLU A 17 -4.18 12.43 18.24
CA GLU A 17 -4.50 13.78 17.78
C GLU A 17 -4.46 14.80 18.93
N PHE A 18 -5.02 14.47 20.09
CA PHE A 18 -4.95 15.32 21.29
C PHE A 18 -3.51 15.59 21.77
N LEU A 19 -2.58 14.67 21.50
CA LEU A 19 -1.18 14.82 21.86
C LEU A 19 -0.36 15.54 20.77
N GLY A 20 -0.98 15.96 19.67
CA GLY A 20 -0.29 16.59 18.54
C GLY A 20 0.66 15.66 17.78
N LEU A 21 0.51 14.34 17.94
CA LEU A 21 1.31 13.32 17.26
C LEU A 21 0.64 12.92 15.94
N SER A 22 1.38 12.21 15.08
CA SER A 22 0.76 11.61 13.88
C SER A 22 -0.20 10.49 14.30
N SER A 23 -1.50 10.77 14.28
CA SER A 23 -2.57 9.82 14.68
C SER A 23 -2.48 8.50 13.91
N ILE A 24 -2.07 8.55 12.63
CA ILE A 24 -1.86 7.37 11.79
C ILE A 24 -0.73 6.49 12.34
N LEU A 25 0.40 7.09 12.69
CA LEU A 25 1.56 6.37 13.23
C LEU A 25 1.27 5.78 14.62
N THR A 26 0.52 6.51 15.45
CA THR A 26 0.08 6.04 16.78
C THR A 26 -0.76 4.78 16.66
N VAL A 27 -1.76 4.77 15.78
CA VAL A 27 -2.62 3.60 15.54
C VAL A 27 -1.83 2.41 14.99
N VAL A 28 -0.91 2.64 14.05
CA VAL A 28 -0.06 1.59 13.47
C VAL A 28 0.84 0.98 14.54
N THR A 29 1.49 1.81 15.36
CA THR A 29 2.39 1.35 16.43
C THR A 29 1.63 0.51 17.45
N ALA A 30 0.46 0.98 17.90
CA ALA A 30 -0.41 0.22 18.78
C ALA A 30 -0.88 -1.10 18.15
N GLY A 31 -1.19 -1.09 16.85
CA GLY A 31 -1.55 -2.29 16.09
C GLY A 31 -0.41 -3.32 16.04
N ILE A 32 0.83 -2.88 15.85
CA ILE A 32 2.03 -3.74 15.86
C ILE A 32 2.25 -4.33 17.26
N ILE A 33 2.19 -3.51 18.31
CA ILE A 33 2.31 -3.98 19.71
C ILE A 33 1.22 -5.02 20.01
N HIS A 34 -0.02 -4.75 19.63
CA HIS A 34 -1.15 -5.68 19.80
C HIS A 34 -0.97 -6.96 18.99
N GLY A 35 -0.28 -6.90 17.85
CA GLY A 35 0.09 -8.07 17.05
C GLY A 35 1.13 -8.94 17.75
N ILE A 36 2.21 -8.33 18.26
CA ILE A 36 3.31 -9.02 18.95
C ILE A 36 2.83 -9.66 20.25
N GLU A 37 2.02 -8.96 21.03
CA GLU A 37 1.45 -9.47 22.29
C GLU A 37 0.58 -10.71 22.03
N ARG A 38 -0.20 -10.71 20.94
CA ARG A 38 -1.02 -11.86 20.55
C ARG A 38 -0.19 -13.07 20.14
N ASP A 39 0.90 -12.85 19.40
CA ASP A 39 1.83 -13.91 18.98
C ASP A 39 2.52 -14.57 20.19
N ARG A 40 2.84 -13.76 21.22
CA ARG A 40 3.42 -14.24 22.48
C ARG A 40 2.43 -15.07 23.32
N LEU A 41 1.17 -14.65 23.38
CA LEU A 41 0.12 -15.34 24.15
C LEU A 41 -0.37 -16.65 23.50
N GLN A 42 -0.15 -16.84 22.20
CA GLN A 42 -0.50 -18.07 21.48
C GLN A 42 0.34 -19.29 21.90
N GLN A 43 1.47 -19.10 22.56
CA GLN A 43 2.34 -20.21 23.00
C GLN A 43 1.81 -20.98 24.22
N THR A 44 0.70 -20.57 24.85
CA THR A 44 0.26 -21.18 26.14
C THR A 44 -1.16 -21.75 26.16
N THR A 45 -2.04 -21.53 25.16
CA THR A 45 -3.37 -22.19 25.14
C THR A 45 -3.92 -22.33 23.71
N THR A 46 -3.66 -23.49 23.11
CA THR A 46 -4.30 -23.99 21.89
C THR A 46 -5.76 -24.33 22.19
N LYS A 47 -6.72 -23.42 21.91
CA LYS A 47 -8.10 -23.75 21.47
C LYS A 47 -9.09 -22.58 21.30
N LEU A 48 -8.77 -21.33 21.65
CA LEU A 48 -9.77 -20.23 21.62
C LEU A 48 -9.48 -19.10 20.61
N GLN A 49 -9.02 -19.40 19.39
CA GLN A 49 -8.72 -18.34 18.40
C GLN A 49 -9.14 -18.61 16.96
N ILE A 50 -10.15 -19.46 16.71
CA ILE A 50 -10.67 -19.64 15.34
C ILE A 50 -11.74 -18.58 14.99
N VAL A 51 -12.34 -17.89 15.98
CA VAL A 51 -13.47 -16.95 15.72
C VAL A 51 -13.04 -15.47 15.64
N THR A 52 -11.90 -15.08 16.21
CA THR A 52 -11.55 -13.66 16.44
C THR A 52 -10.64 -13.03 15.37
N ASN A 53 -10.05 -13.82 14.47
CA ASN A 53 -9.19 -13.31 13.38
C ASN A 53 -9.97 -12.91 12.12
N ASN A 54 -11.11 -13.56 11.85
CA ASN A 54 -11.82 -13.36 10.58
C ASN A 54 -12.42 -11.96 10.42
N MET A 55 -12.83 -11.30 11.49
CA MET A 55 -13.55 -10.02 11.39
C MET A 55 -12.66 -8.84 10.97
N ARG A 56 -11.39 -8.76 11.44
CA ARG A 56 -10.46 -7.71 10.98
C ARG A 56 -10.13 -7.88 9.49
N SER A 57 -9.98 -9.11 9.04
CA SER A 57 -9.74 -9.42 7.63
C SER A 57 -10.95 -9.05 6.77
N VAL A 58 -12.18 -9.44 7.17
CA VAL A 58 -13.41 -9.07 6.46
C VAL A 58 -13.58 -7.55 6.38
N LEU A 59 -13.36 -6.82 7.49
CA LEU A 59 -13.42 -5.37 7.48
C LEU A 59 -12.37 -4.75 6.55
N GLY A 60 -11.14 -5.27 6.56
CA GLY A 60 -10.08 -4.87 5.64
C GLY A 60 -10.46 -5.10 4.18
N TYR A 61 -11.07 -6.25 3.86
CA TYR A 61 -11.56 -6.54 2.51
C TYR A 61 -12.69 -5.60 2.09
N LEU A 62 -13.65 -5.32 2.97
CA LEU A 62 -14.76 -4.40 2.68
C LEU A 62 -14.26 -2.98 2.46
N LEU A 63 -13.39 -2.47 3.33
CA LEU A 63 -12.81 -1.13 3.20
C LEU A 63 -11.96 -1.00 1.94
N ASN A 64 -11.12 -1.99 1.66
CA ASN A 64 -10.30 -2.01 0.45
C ASN A 64 -11.18 -2.10 -0.81
N GLY A 65 -12.22 -2.94 -0.79
CA GLY A 65 -13.20 -3.03 -1.87
C GLY A 65 -13.93 -1.71 -2.10
N LEU A 66 -14.37 -1.02 -1.05
CA LEU A 66 -15.00 0.29 -1.12
C LEU A 66 -14.08 1.33 -1.76
N VAL A 67 -12.81 1.34 -1.38
CA VAL A 67 -11.79 2.23 -1.93
C VAL A 67 -11.58 1.96 -3.42
N PHE A 68 -11.56 0.71 -3.87
CA PHE A 68 -11.49 0.38 -5.29
C PHE A 68 -12.74 0.76 -6.07
N VAL A 69 -13.93 0.62 -5.47
CA VAL A 69 -15.19 1.08 -6.08
C VAL A 69 -15.17 2.60 -6.23
N LEU A 70 -14.74 3.34 -5.21
CA LEU A 70 -14.54 4.79 -5.30
C LEU A 70 -13.55 5.15 -6.41
N LEU A 71 -12.39 4.50 -6.45
CA LEU A 71 -11.40 4.73 -7.51
C LEU A 71 -12.02 4.56 -8.90
N GLY A 72 -12.77 3.47 -9.12
CA GLY A 72 -13.48 3.22 -10.38
C GLY A 72 -14.53 4.29 -10.70
N PHE A 73 -15.23 4.82 -9.69
CA PHE A 73 -16.19 5.89 -9.84
C PHE A 73 -15.54 7.25 -10.16
N LEU A 74 -14.39 7.56 -9.56
CA LEU A 74 -13.66 8.80 -9.81
C LEU A 74 -13.08 8.84 -11.24
N LEU A 75 -12.77 7.69 -11.83
CA LEU A 75 -12.12 7.58 -13.14
C LEU A 75 -12.82 8.34 -14.28
N PRO A 76 -14.13 8.12 -14.55
CA PRO A 76 -14.84 8.87 -15.58
C PRO A 76 -14.95 10.37 -15.25
N SER A 77 -15.21 10.72 -13.98
CA SER A 77 -15.33 12.11 -13.54
C SER A 77 -14.06 12.90 -13.81
N VAL A 78 -12.90 12.29 -13.54
CA VAL A 78 -11.60 12.94 -13.70
C VAL A 78 -11.20 12.99 -15.17
N TYR A 79 -11.51 11.96 -15.96
CA TYR A 79 -11.29 11.96 -17.41
C TYR A 79 -12.04 13.10 -18.11
N VAL A 80 -13.32 13.28 -17.79
CA VAL A 80 -14.13 14.39 -18.32
C VAL A 80 -13.57 15.74 -17.86
N GLY A 81 -13.10 15.84 -16.61
CA GLY A 81 -12.45 17.04 -16.09
C GLY A 81 -11.16 17.41 -16.84
N LEU A 82 -10.33 16.42 -17.18
CA LEU A 82 -9.10 16.59 -17.95
C LEU A 82 -9.39 17.00 -19.41
N TYR A 83 -10.40 16.39 -20.03
CA TYR A 83 -10.79 16.71 -21.40
C TYR A 83 -11.38 18.13 -21.51
N LYS A 84 -12.14 18.56 -20.51
CA LYS A 84 -12.74 19.90 -20.47
C LYS A 84 -11.75 21.02 -20.16
N SER A 85 -10.72 20.78 -19.35
CA SER A 85 -9.72 21.82 -19.06
C SER A 85 -8.84 22.10 -20.27
N GLY A 86 -8.52 21.09 -21.10
CA GLY A 86 -7.75 21.26 -22.33
C GLY A 86 -6.32 21.78 -22.13
N GLU A 87 -5.87 21.92 -20.88
CA GLU A 87 -4.59 22.53 -20.50
C GLU A 87 -3.38 21.64 -20.88
N ILE A 88 -3.57 20.32 -20.89
CA ILE A 88 -2.52 19.34 -21.19
C ILE A 88 -3.10 18.26 -22.10
N PRO A 89 -2.47 17.94 -23.24
CA PRO A 89 -2.91 16.84 -24.10
C PRO A 89 -2.85 15.50 -23.34
N VAL A 90 -3.89 14.69 -23.50
CA VAL A 90 -4.06 13.39 -22.81
C VAL A 90 -2.81 12.50 -22.96
N TRP A 91 -2.16 12.55 -24.13
CA TRP A 91 -0.94 11.77 -24.41
C TRP A 91 0.23 12.13 -23.48
N GLN A 92 0.42 13.41 -23.17
CA GLN A 92 1.48 13.84 -22.24
C GLN A 92 1.19 13.35 -20.82
N VAL A 93 -0.07 13.39 -20.39
CA VAL A 93 -0.48 12.93 -19.06
C VAL A 93 -0.28 11.40 -18.93
N VAL A 94 -0.64 10.64 -19.96
CA VAL A 94 -0.40 9.18 -20.01
C VAL A 94 1.09 8.88 -19.97
N THR A 95 1.90 9.61 -20.73
CA THR A 95 3.36 9.44 -20.72
C THR A 95 3.94 9.72 -19.34
N LEU A 96 3.45 10.78 -18.67
CA LEU A 96 3.87 11.12 -17.31
C LEU A 96 3.51 10.04 -16.29
N ILE A 97 2.34 9.41 -16.41
CA ILE A 97 1.93 8.27 -15.57
C ILE A 97 2.94 7.12 -15.70
N PHE A 98 3.32 6.77 -16.93
CA PHE A 98 4.32 5.72 -17.17
C PHE A 98 5.69 6.08 -16.59
N ILE A 99 6.14 7.32 -16.72
CA ILE A 99 7.41 7.79 -16.17
C ILE A 99 7.41 7.70 -14.64
N ILE A 100 6.35 8.18 -13.98
CA ILE A 100 6.22 8.13 -12.52
C ILE A 100 6.21 6.69 -12.04
N MET A 101 5.45 5.81 -12.72
CA MET A 101 5.42 4.41 -12.36
C MET A 101 6.78 3.73 -12.54
N ALA A 102 7.48 3.98 -13.64
CA ALA A 102 8.82 3.45 -13.86
C ALA A 102 9.80 3.94 -12.78
N PHE A 103 9.73 5.22 -12.40
CA PHE A 103 10.55 5.79 -11.34
C PHE A 103 10.28 5.13 -9.98
N LEU A 104 9.01 4.96 -9.61
CA LEU A 104 8.59 4.27 -8.38
C LEU A 104 9.00 2.80 -8.36
N PHE A 105 8.95 2.14 -9.52
CA PHE A 105 9.43 0.76 -9.65
C PHE A 105 10.95 0.68 -9.45
N ILE A 106 11.72 1.56 -10.10
CA ILE A 106 13.18 1.60 -10.02
C ILE A 106 13.64 1.90 -8.59
N ILE A 107 13.06 2.91 -7.93
CA ILE A 107 13.47 3.28 -6.57
C ILE A 107 13.23 2.13 -5.58
N ARG A 108 12.11 1.42 -5.74
CA ARG A 108 11.78 0.24 -4.93
C ARG A 108 12.72 -0.91 -5.25
N PHE A 109 12.96 -1.20 -6.51
CA PHE A 109 13.91 -2.23 -6.94
C PHE A 109 15.30 -1.96 -6.37
N LEU A 110 15.77 -0.70 -6.42
CA LEU A 110 17.07 -0.30 -5.90
C LEU A 110 17.15 -0.47 -4.38
N TRP A 111 16.12 -0.02 -3.65
CA TRP A 111 16.03 -0.20 -2.19
C TRP A 111 16.09 -1.68 -1.81
N VAL A 112 15.29 -2.54 -2.45
CA VAL A 112 15.29 -3.98 -2.17
C VAL A 112 16.63 -4.62 -2.55
N PHE A 113 17.19 -4.26 -3.70
CA PHE A 113 18.46 -4.80 -4.18
C PHE A 113 19.64 -4.44 -3.26
N LEU A 114 19.67 -3.21 -2.73
CA LEU A 114 20.65 -2.73 -1.76
C LEU A 114 20.47 -3.40 -0.39
N LEU A 115 19.23 -3.45 0.09
CA LEU A 115 18.89 -4.04 1.40
C LEU A 115 18.99 -5.57 1.40
N TYR A 116 18.99 -6.24 0.25
CA TYR A 116 19.19 -7.70 0.15
C TYR A 116 20.44 -8.16 0.91
N ARG A 117 21.55 -7.41 0.84
CA ARG A 117 22.79 -7.76 1.54
C ARG A 117 22.65 -7.71 3.06
N LYS A 118 21.71 -6.91 3.60
CA LYS A 118 21.45 -6.75 5.03
C LYS A 118 20.42 -7.76 5.57
N PHE A 119 19.53 -8.28 4.71
CA PHE A 119 18.55 -9.31 5.09
C PHE A 119 19.07 -10.76 4.97
N ILE A 120 20.10 -11.01 4.15
CA ILE A 120 20.58 -12.38 3.86
C ILE A 120 21.72 -12.89 4.78
N SER A 121 22.19 -12.10 5.76
CA SER A 121 23.16 -12.59 6.77
C SER A 121 23.19 -11.63 7.97
N PRO A 122 23.17 -12.10 9.25
CA PRO A 122 23.39 -13.45 9.76
C PRO A 122 22.23 -13.99 10.64
N SER A 123 21.96 -15.32 10.62
CA SER A 123 21.45 -16.15 11.76
C SER A 123 20.43 -17.25 11.42
N CYS A 124 19.99 -17.42 10.16
CA CYS A 124 19.21 -18.61 9.82
C CYS A 124 20.14 -19.83 9.62
N LYS A 125 20.59 -20.39 10.74
CA LYS A 125 21.18 -21.72 10.83
C LYS A 125 20.06 -22.76 10.89
N TYR A 126 19.08 -22.66 9.99
CA TYR A 126 17.95 -23.60 9.89
C TYR A 126 18.16 -24.50 8.66
N ASN A 127 18.34 -25.78 8.97
CA ASN A 127 18.52 -26.96 8.14
C ASN A 127 18.73 -26.74 6.63
N ARG A 128 20.00 -26.87 6.24
CA ARG A 128 20.61 -26.51 4.97
C ARG A 128 20.78 -27.73 4.07
N SER A 129 19.68 -28.39 3.67
CA SER A 129 19.79 -29.61 2.86
C SER A 129 18.97 -29.67 1.57
N HIS A 130 18.10 -28.71 1.25
CA HIS A 130 17.29 -28.80 0.00
C HIS A 130 17.19 -27.54 -0.88
N ILE A 131 17.74 -26.39 -0.47
CA ILE A 131 17.60 -25.13 -1.24
C ILE A 131 18.95 -24.62 -1.80
N ASP A 132 20.04 -25.35 -1.59
CA ASP A 132 21.40 -24.86 -1.89
C ASP A 132 21.97 -25.29 -3.25
N PHE A 133 21.23 -26.00 -4.12
CA PHE A 133 21.80 -26.48 -5.40
C PHE A 133 21.55 -25.57 -6.62
N PHE A 134 20.61 -24.61 -6.56
CA PHE A 134 20.34 -23.68 -7.68
C PHE A 134 20.61 -22.20 -7.34
N ALA A 135 21.19 -21.93 -6.16
CA ALA A 135 21.35 -20.60 -5.57
C ALA A 135 22.53 -19.80 -6.16
N GLY A 136 22.57 -19.65 -7.48
CA GLY A 136 23.38 -18.64 -8.16
C GLY A 136 22.77 -17.24 -8.06
N LYS A 137 23.53 -16.21 -8.46
CA LYS A 137 23.14 -14.78 -8.65
C LYS A 137 21.70 -14.52 -9.14
N HIS A 138 21.09 -15.51 -9.81
CA HIS A 138 19.72 -15.51 -10.33
C HIS A 138 18.62 -15.50 -9.24
N ALA A 139 18.84 -16.08 -8.06
CA ALA A 139 17.86 -16.04 -6.96
C ALA A 139 17.69 -14.63 -6.36
N ARG A 140 18.80 -13.88 -6.25
CA ARG A 140 18.80 -12.49 -5.73
C ARG A 140 18.05 -11.51 -6.62
N SER A 141 18.25 -11.62 -7.93
CA SER A 141 17.56 -10.77 -8.91
C SER A 141 16.07 -11.09 -8.93
N ARG A 142 15.70 -12.37 -9.04
CA ARG A 142 14.29 -12.81 -9.02
C ARG A 142 13.57 -12.37 -7.75
N TYR A 143 14.18 -12.55 -6.57
CA TYR A 143 13.59 -12.10 -5.31
C TYR A 143 13.38 -10.58 -5.26
N SER A 144 14.37 -9.80 -5.73
CA SER A 144 14.26 -8.33 -5.76
C SER A 144 13.21 -7.86 -6.76
N PHE A 145 13.08 -8.53 -7.90
CA PHE A 145 12.02 -8.28 -8.88
C PHE A 145 10.64 -8.61 -8.30
N ILE A 146 10.45 -9.76 -7.69
CA ILE A 146 9.16 -10.16 -7.08
C ILE A 146 8.78 -9.20 -5.94
N ALA A 147 9.72 -8.83 -5.08
CA ALA A 147 9.48 -7.88 -3.99
C ALA A 147 9.22 -6.44 -4.48
N ALA A 148 9.83 -6.03 -5.59
CA ALA A 148 9.52 -4.77 -6.25
C ALA A 148 8.09 -4.81 -6.86
N LEU A 149 7.71 -5.93 -7.47
CA LEU A 149 6.39 -6.13 -8.10
C LEU A 149 5.24 -6.33 -7.11
N GLY A 150 5.49 -6.93 -5.94
CA GLY A 150 4.47 -7.12 -4.90
C GLY A 150 4.02 -5.83 -4.20
N GLY A 151 4.61 -4.70 -4.56
CA GLY A 151 4.38 -3.38 -3.98
C GLY A 151 3.22 -2.60 -4.56
N ILE A 152 2.02 -3.16 -4.52
CA ILE A 152 0.87 -2.51 -5.15
C ILE A 152 0.57 -1.19 -4.45
N HIS A 153 0.57 -0.08 -5.20
CA HIS A 153 0.10 1.20 -4.69
C HIS A 153 -1.41 1.10 -4.51
N GLY A 154 -1.89 1.30 -3.29
CA GLY A 154 -3.26 0.96 -2.92
C GLY A 154 -3.99 2.09 -2.21
N THR A 155 -4.81 1.71 -1.23
CA THR A 155 -5.71 2.56 -0.45
C THR A 155 -5.06 3.80 0.16
N ILE A 156 -3.81 3.68 0.62
CA ILE A 156 -3.10 4.77 1.30
C ILE A 156 -2.86 5.93 0.34
N THR A 157 -2.47 5.63 -0.91
CA THR A 157 -2.26 6.64 -1.95
C THR A 157 -3.57 7.29 -2.38
N LEU A 158 -4.67 6.53 -2.45
CA LEU A 158 -5.98 7.10 -2.73
C LEU A 158 -6.44 8.03 -1.60
N ALA A 159 -6.27 7.61 -0.36
CA ALA A 159 -6.64 8.41 0.81
C ALA A 159 -5.87 9.73 0.84
N THR A 160 -4.56 9.74 0.58
CA THR A 160 -3.78 10.98 0.54
C THR A 160 -4.22 11.91 -0.58
N VAL A 161 -4.54 11.38 -1.76
CA VAL A 161 -5.01 12.17 -2.90
C VAL A 161 -6.41 12.74 -2.65
N LEU A 162 -7.30 11.99 -2.00
CA LEU A 162 -8.64 12.46 -1.63
C LEU A 162 -8.61 13.49 -0.49
N SER A 163 -7.62 13.42 0.40
CA SER A 163 -7.39 14.41 1.44
C SER A 163 -6.89 15.76 0.92
N LEU A 164 -6.56 15.89 -0.37
CA LEU A 164 -6.19 17.18 -0.95
C LEU A 164 -7.38 18.16 -0.91
N PRO A 165 -7.20 19.33 -0.27
CA PRO A 165 -8.28 20.31 -0.11
C PRO A 165 -8.71 20.86 -1.47
N PHE A 166 -9.99 21.23 -1.57
CA PHE A 166 -10.58 21.81 -2.77
C PHE A 166 -10.15 23.27 -3.00
N LEU A 167 -9.80 23.96 -1.91
CA LEU A 167 -9.45 25.37 -1.87
C LEU A 167 -8.06 25.52 -1.26
N LEU A 168 -7.25 26.43 -1.79
CA LEU A 168 -6.05 26.91 -1.11
C LEU A 168 -6.43 27.70 0.14
N ASN A 169 -5.47 27.91 1.04
CA ASN A 169 -5.64 28.75 2.23
C ASN A 169 -6.11 30.18 1.89
N ASP A 170 -5.88 30.62 0.64
CA ASP A 170 -6.29 31.92 0.11
C ASP A 170 -7.69 31.91 -0.54
N GLY A 171 -8.44 30.80 -0.46
CA GLY A 171 -9.80 30.67 -1.01
C GLY A 171 -9.87 30.46 -2.53
N THR A 172 -8.74 30.37 -3.22
CA THR A 172 -8.69 30.05 -4.66
C THR A 172 -8.85 28.54 -4.89
N PRO A 173 -9.57 28.10 -5.95
CA PRO A 173 -9.66 26.68 -6.28
C PRO A 173 -8.28 26.13 -6.66
N LEU A 174 -7.91 24.96 -6.13
CA LEU A 174 -6.59 24.38 -6.35
C LEU A 174 -6.39 24.06 -7.84
N PRO A 175 -5.47 24.76 -8.54
CA PRO A 175 -5.23 24.51 -9.95
C PRO A 175 -4.63 23.10 -10.12
N PHE A 176 -4.96 22.43 -11.22
CA PHE A 176 -4.47 21.07 -11.54
C PHE A 176 -4.90 19.93 -10.59
N ARG A 177 -5.86 20.14 -9.67
CA ARG A 177 -6.35 19.06 -8.78
C ARG A 177 -6.82 17.84 -9.54
N ASN A 178 -7.63 18.03 -10.59
CA ASN A 178 -8.14 16.94 -11.41
C ASN A 178 -6.99 16.20 -12.12
N THR A 179 -5.97 16.92 -12.59
CA THR A 179 -4.78 16.32 -13.21
C THR A 179 -3.99 15.46 -12.23
N ILE A 180 -3.79 15.91 -11.00
CA ILE A 180 -3.09 15.13 -9.95
C ILE A 180 -3.88 13.86 -9.61
N ILE A 181 -5.20 13.96 -9.43
CA ILE A 181 -6.06 12.82 -9.16
C ILE A 181 -6.02 11.83 -10.33
N PHE A 182 -6.00 12.33 -11.58
CA PHE A 182 -5.90 11.49 -12.77
C PHE A 182 -4.59 10.71 -12.81
N ILE A 183 -3.47 11.39 -12.57
CA ILE A 183 -2.14 10.77 -12.55
C ILE A 183 -2.09 9.72 -11.45
N ALA A 184 -2.52 10.04 -10.23
CA ALA A 184 -2.50 9.11 -9.11
C ALA A 184 -3.37 7.86 -9.38
N THR A 185 -4.57 8.07 -9.91
CA THR A 185 -5.49 6.98 -10.27
C THR A 185 -4.90 6.11 -11.38
N GLY A 186 -4.30 6.72 -12.39
CA GLY A 186 -3.62 6.02 -13.49
C GLY A 186 -2.43 5.19 -12.99
N VAL A 187 -1.60 5.74 -12.09
CA VAL A 187 -0.48 5.01 -11.48
C VAL A 187 -0.96 3.83 -10.64
N ILE A 188 -2.04 4.00 -9.87
CA ILE A 188 -2.63 2.91 -9.07
C ILE A 188 -3.13 1.79 -9.99
N LEU A 189 -3.91 2.12 -11.03
CA LEU A 189 -4.42 1.12 -11.98
C LEU A 189 -3.29 0.38 -12.69
N LEU A 190 -2.30 1.11 -13.21
CA LEU A 190 -1.19 0.51 -13.94
C LEU A 190 -0.35 -0.38 -13.01
N SER A 191 -0.12 0.04 -11.77
CA SER A 191 0.52 -0.78 -10.74
C SER A 191 -0.28 -2.06 -10.44
N PHE A 192 -1.61 -1.96 -10.36
CA PHE A 192 -2.50 -3.11 -10.13
C PHE A 192 -2.44 -4.12 -11.28
N ILE A 193 -2.55 -3.64 -12.52
CA ILE A 193 -2.47 -4.46 -13.73
C ILE A 193 -1.10 -5.13 -13.80
N MET A 194 -0.02 -4.37 -13.61
CA MET A 194 1.33 -4.93 -13.63
C MET A 194 1.50 -6.01 -12.57
N ALA A 195 1.02 -5.82 -11.34
CA ALA A 195 1.10 -6.83 -10.30
C ALA A 195 0.30 -8.09 -10.64
N ILE A 196 -0.94 -7.96 -11.13
CA ILE A 196 -1.80 -9.09 -11.50
C ILE A 196 -1.18 -9.94 -12.61
N PHE A 197 -0.52 -9.33 -13.60
CA PHE A 197 0.09 -10.07 -14.71
C PHE A 197 1.49 -10.58 -14.40
N LEU A 198 2.34 -9.78 -13.75
CA LEU A 198 3.74 -10.15 -13.55
C LEU A 198 3.93 -11.11 -12.38
N ILE A 199 3.16 -11.02 -11.30
CA ILE A 199 3.28 -11.95 -10.16
C ILE A 199 3.07 -13.41 -10.59
N PRO A 200 1.97 -13.81 -11.26
CA PRO A 200 1.77 -15.21 -11.67
C PRO A 200 2.71 -15.67 -12.79
N LEU A 201 3.36 -14.77 -13.52
CA LEU A 201 4.36 -15.14 -14.53
C LEU A 201 5.69 -15.56 -13.88
N PHE A 202 6.00 -15.04 -12.69
CA PHE A 202 7.29 -15.24 -12.01
C PHE A 202 7.21 -16.10 -10.74
N CYS A 203 6.02 -16.53 -10.34
CA CYS A 203 5.76 -17.48 -9.24
C CYS A 203 5.44 -18.86 -9.80
#